data_AF-A0ABD3QF47-F1
#
_entry.id   AF-A0ABD3QF47-F1
#
_cell.length_a   1.000
_cell.length_b   1.000
_cell.length_c   1.000
_cell.angle_alpha   90.00
_cell.angle_beta   90.00
_cell.angle_gamma   90.00
#
_symmetry.space_group_name_H-M   'P 1'
#
loop_
_entity.id
_entity.type
_entity.pdbx_description
1 polymer ?
#
loop_
_entity_poly.entity_id
_entity_poly.type
_entity_poly.pdbx_seq_one_letter_code
_entity_poly.pdbx_strand_id
1 'polypeptide(L)'
;MPPDYSGDERKESSKRQPGAEYDEERHIKPYILKPENGPRVVQFYSPWSGHCQSYKAKYIDVAKEINLRTPLDQPEITFHAISCSVYHWVCVQNKIKGFPTIFALKANSAEPQILKDPSADEIAHAVGVKLKPLDQDYTRSQKTGDDTFRPVDILGASIDGLVRTREAVYIDAALSFTHALKTEIYSRQGYLDSSQRETFSDWIDLLYWALPPTWILHTLINDIRNNMDSVMLSEENLLYLVNKHNEVVNGKQQNWSPQCSKGTYGQGYPCGLWSLFHIVSIGVIERHRAVLGAKDQISTEFAAQTMRNYVEHFFGCESCRKYFLDMYDNCGFNHCQRFKQPKKLPPPESWNQFALWLWEVHNDVNKKVIEAESSRERVASLKQKLQQAAWPTTDVCPECKDKRGKWNIDVVLRHLKKQYWPGGVQNFRYVVLKKKESKNDEKAWRGELLENTFFVLVSVGIIIWCTKKQYVSFTGQHKKYEDFV
;
A
#
# COMPACT_ATOMS: atom_id res chain seq x y z
N MET A 1 -46.52 -57.66 -32.11
CA MET A 1 -45.46 -57.57 -33.15
C MET A 1 -44.86 -56.16 -33.11
N PRO A 2 -43.59 -55.98 -33.49
CA PRO A 2 -42.68 -54.96 -32.92
C PRO A 2 -42.33 -53.89 -34.00
N PRO A 3 -41.20 -53.14 -33.98
CA PRO A 3 -40.17 -52.90 -32.96
C PRO A 3 -39.90 -51.36 -32.79
N ASP A 4 -38.79 -50.78 -32.31
CA ASP A 4 -37.72 -51.13 -31.35
C ASP A 4 -37.11 -49.82 -30.77
N TYR A 5 -36.26 -49.92 -29.74
CA TYR A 5 -34.80 -49.59 -29.80
C TYR A 5 -34.15 -49.22 -28.46
N SER A 6 -33.21 -50.07 -28.03
CA SER A 6 -32.04 -49.81 -27.17
C SER A 6 -32.25 -49.11 -25.81
N GLY A 7 -31.64 -49.55 -24.72
CA GLY A 7 -30.35 -50.25 -24.64
C GLY A 7 -29.50 -49.58 -23.57
N ASP A 8 -29.88 -49.86 -22.33
CA ASP A 8 -29.07 -50.01 -21.11
C ASP A 8 -27.56 -49.67 -21.19
N GLU A 9 -27.08 -48.80 -20.29
CA GLU A 9 -25.98 -49.19 -19.39
C GLU A 9 -25.96 -48.37 -18.09
N ARG A 10 -25.98 -49.11 -16.97
CA ARG A 10 -25.23 -48.86 -15.72
C ARG A 10 -25.67 -47.69 -14.80
N LYS A 11 -26.46 -48.03 -13.78
CA LYS A 11 -26.55 -47.27 -12.52
C LYS A 11 -25.28 -47.47 -11.67
N GLU A 12 -24.74 -46.39 -11.12
CA GLU A 12 -23.97 -46.46 -9.87
C GLU A 12 -24.40 -45.35 -8.89
N SER A 13 -24.21 -45.59 -7.60
CA SER A 13 -25.07 -45.05 -6.54
C SER A 13 -24.77 -43.60 -6.12
N SER A 14 -25.86 -42.88 -5.82
CA SER A 14 -25.86 -41.62 -5.07
C SER A 14 -25.02 -41.69 -3.79
N LYS A 15 -23.93 -40.91 -3.73
CA LYS A 15 -23.41 -40.35 -2.48
C LYS A 15 -23.94 -38.93 -2.33
N ARG A 16 -24.73 -38.69 -1.27
CA ARG A 16 -25.12 -37.33 -0.87
C ARG A 16 -23.86 -36.57 -0.45
N GLN A 17 -23.60 -35.41 -1.05
CA GLN A 17 -22.74 -34.43 -0.40
C GLN A 17 -23.55 -33.67 0.67
N PRO A 18 -22.95 -33.26 1.80
CA PRO A 18 -23.63 -32.44 2.80
C PRO A 18 -24.04 -31.10 2.19
N GLY A 19 -25.18 -30.55 2.63
CA GLY A 19 -25.66 -29.27 2.13
C GLY A 19 -24.64 -28.16 2.37
N ALA A 20 -24.33 -27.39 1.33
CA ALA A 20 -23.71 -26.10 1.50
C ALA A 20 -24.72 -25.20 2.23
N GLU A 21 -24.37 -24.83 3.46
CA GLU A 21 -25.12 -23.90 4.29
C GLU A 21 -25.35 -22.58 3.53
N TYR A 22 -26.61 -22.11 3.53
CA TYR A 22 -27.04 -20.94 2.78
C TYR A 22 -26.55 -19.67 3.49
N ASP A 23 -25.32 -19.29 3.18
CA ASP A 23 -24.60 -18.17 3.79
C ASP A 23 -25.09 -16.82 3.25
N GLU A 24 -25.93 -16.13 4.01
CA GLU A 24 -26.52 -14.84 3.66
C GLU A 24 -25.48 -13.71 3.53
N GLU A 25 -24.27 -13.83 4.12
CA GLU A 25 -23.24 -12.79 4.08
C GLU A 25 -22.72 -12.51 2.64
N ARG A 26 -22.95 -13.42 1.69
CA ARG A 26 -22.45 -13.32 0.30
C ARG A 26 -23.24 -12.38 -0.63
N HIS A 27 -24.26 -11.69 -0.11
CA HIS A 27 -25.08 -10.76 -0.88
C HIS A 27 -24.63 -9.28 -0.78
N ILE A 28 -23.50 -9.00 -0.12
CA ILE A 28 -22.92 -7.65 -0.07
C ILE A 28 -22.43 -7.25 -1.47
N LYS A 29 -23.24 -6.46 -2.20
CA LYS A 29 -22.80 -5.79 -3.43
C LYS A 29 -21.48 -5.03 -3.14
N PRO A 30 -20.44 -5.19 -3.98
CA PRO A 30 -19.17 -4.48 -3.80
C PRO A 30 -19.40 -2.98 -3.57
N TYR A 31 -18.61 -2.36 -2.68
CA TYR A 31 -18.74 -0.93 -2.35
C TYR A 31 -18.87 -0.05 -3.60
N ILE A 32 -18.02 -0.32 -4.59
CA ILE A 32 -17.95 0.33 -5.91
C ILE A 32 -19.29 0.33 -6.67
N LEU A 33 -20.17 -0.65 -6.44
CA LEU A 33 -21.48 -0.79 -7.10
C LEU A 33 -22.67 -0.32 -6.23
N LYS A 34 -22.41 0.14 -5.00
CA LYS A 34 -23.44 0.73 -4.14
C LYS A 34 -23.81 2.14 -4.60
N PRO A 35 -25.07 2.60 -4.44
CA PRO A 35 -25.51 3.88 -4.96
C PRO A 35 -24.77 5.07 -4.37
N GLU A 36 -24.46 5.07 -3.06
CA GLU A 36 -23.89 6.18 -2.27
C GLU A 36 -22.49 6.70 -2.66
N ASN A 37 -22.00 6.35 -3.85
CA ASN A 37 -20.71 6.77 -4.39
C ASN A 37 -20.84 7.83 -5.50
N GLY A 38 -19.74 8.55 -5.74
CA GLY A 38 -19.58 9.48 -6.85
C GLY A 38 -19.56 8.82 -8.24
N PRO A 39 -19.46 9.60 -9.33
CA PRO A 39 -19.43 9.08 -10.69
C PRO A 39 -18.34 8.03 -10.87
N ARG A 40 -18.65 6.92 -11.56
CA ARG A 40 -17.71 5.80 -11.65
C ARG A 40 -17.91 4.90 -12.85
N VAL A 41 -16.83 4.30 -13.31
CA VAL A 41 -16.79 3.38 -14.43
C VAL A 41 -16.18 2.06 -13.99
N VAL A 42 -16.80 0.93 -14.33
CA VAL A 42 -16.33 -0.40 -13.94
C VAL A 42 -16.15 -1.29 -15.18
N GLN A 43 -14.92 -1.73 -15.45
CA GLN A 43 -14.62 -2.75 -16.45
C GLN A 43 -14.69 -4.15 -15.84
N PHE A 44 -15.63 -4.97 -16.31
CA PHE A 44 -15.64 -6.40 -16.06
C PHE A 44 -14.83 -7.11 -17.15
N TYR A 45 -13.79 -7.85 -16.76
CA TYR A 45 -12.84 -8.46 -17.70
C TYR A 45 -12.45 -9.90 -17.31
N SER A 46 -11.84 -10.63 -18.23
CA SER A 46 -11.13 -11.88 -17.94
C SER A 46 -9.66 -11.75 -18.36
N PRO A 47 -8.68 -12.08 -17.49
CA PRO A 47 -7.25 -12.01 -17.82
C PRO A 47 -6.85 -12.97 -18.95
N TRP A 48 -7.67 -14.00 -19.24
CA TRP A 48 -7.42 -15.00 -20.27
C TRP A 48 -8.03 -14.62 -21.64
N SER A 49 -8.83 -13.55 -21.71
CA SER A 49 -9.41 -13.07 -22.97
C SER A 49 -8.41 -12.16 -23.70
N GLY A 50 -7.97 -12.57 -24.89
CA GLY A 50 -7.10 -11.74 -25.74
C GLY A 50 -7.71 -10.37 -26.07
N HIS A 51 -9.04 -10.28 -26.19
CA HIS A 51 -9.74 -9.00 -26.37
C HIS A 51 -9.64 -8.11 -25.12
N CYS A 52 -9.69 -8.68 -23.90
CA CYS A 52 -9.46 -7.90 -22.67
C CYS A 52 -8.01 -7.44 -22.54
N GLN A 53 -7.05 -8.28 -22.96
CA GLN A 53 -5.63 -7.96 -22.91
C GLN A 53 -5.30 -6.77 -23.83
N SER A 54 -5.81 -6.76 -25.07
CA SER A 54 -5.64 -5.61 -25.98
C SER A 54 -6.42 -4.37 -25.53
N TYR A 55 -7.63 -4.54 -24.97
CA TYR A 55 -8.45 -3.42 -24.48
C TYR A 55 -7.85 -2.67 -23.29
N LYS A 56 -6.98 -3.32 -22.51
CA LYS A 56 -6.39 -2.76 -21.27
C LYS A 56 -5.75 -1.39 -21.48
N ALA A 57 -5.01 -1.19 -22.57
CA ALA A 57 -4.35 0.09 -22.87
C ALA A 57 -5.40 1.20 -23.08
N LYS A 58 -6.34 0.98 -24.02
CA LYS A 58 -7.42 1.93 -24.32
C LYS A 58 -8.21 2.33 -23.07
N TYR A 59 -8.55 1.38 -22.20
CA TYR A 59 -9.30 1.68 -20.98
C TYR A 59 -8.52 2.56 -19.98
N ILE A 60 -7.20 2.34 -19.88
CA ILE A 60 -6.32 3.19 -19.06
C ILE A 60 -6.18 4.59 -19.67
N ASP A 61 -6.04 4.68 -20.99
CA ASP A 61 -5.81 5.97 -21.66
C ASP A 61 -7.07 6.85 -21.67
N VAL A 62 -8.26 6.27 -21.87
CA VAL A 62 -9.54 6.98 -21.70
C VAL A 62 -9.72 7.46 -20.25
N ALA A 63 -9.31 6.68 -19.25
CA ALA A 63 -9.35 7.10 -17.85
C ALA A 63 -8.37 8.26 -17.55
N LYS A 64 -7.16 8.26 -18.13
CA LYS A 64 -6.22 9.39 -18.04
C LYS A 64 -6.79 10.64 -18.71
N GLU A 65 -7.33 10.50 -19.91
CA GLU A 65 -7.91 11.62 -20.68
C GLU A 65 -9.03 12.30 -19.89
N ILE A 66 -9.95 11.52 -19.33
CA ILE A 66 -11.01 12.03 -18.45
C ILE A 66 -10.45 12.74 -17.23
N ASN A 67 -9.46 12.16 -16.55
CA ASN A 67 -8.85 12.78 -15.36
C ASN A 67 -8.12 14.09 -15.68
N LEU A 68 -7.59 14.25 -16.89
CA LEU A 68 -6.97 15.50 -17.36
C LEU A 68 -8.00 16.55 -17.77
N ARG A 69 -9.10 16.13 -18.42
CA ARG A 69 -10.14 17.01 -18.96
C ARG A 69 -11.23 17.37 -17.94
N THR A 70 -11.38 16.65 -16.83
CA THR A 70 -12.39 16.95 -15.80
C THR A 70 -11.98 18.21 -15.00
N PRO A 71 -12.75 19.30 -15.03
CA PRO A 71 -12.46 20.49 -14.23
C PRO A 71 -12.82 20.28 -12.74
N LEU A 72 -12.24 21.10 -11.86
CA LEU A 72 -12.24 20.87 -10.40
C LEU A 72 -13.62 21.03 -9.73
N ASP A 73 -14.53 21.77 -10.37
CA ASP A 73 -15.92 21.95 -9.97
C ASP A 73 -16.81 20.74 -10.30
N GLN A 74 -16.32 19.82 -11.14
CA GLN A 74 -17.03 18.60 -11.51
C GLN A 74 -16.62 17.43 -10.59
N PRO A 75 -17.54 16.51 -10.30
CA PRO A 75 -17.23 15.34 -9.48
C PRO A 75 -16.29 14.37 -10.23
N GLU A 76 -15.24 13.92 -9.55
CA GLU A 76 -14.24 12.98 -10.09
C GLU A 76 -14.89 11.66 -10.55
N ILE A 77 -14.55 11.22 -11.77
CA ILE A 77 -14.97 9.92 -12.29
C ILE A 77 -13.95 8.86 -11.84
N THR A 78 -14.34 8.01 -10.89
CA THR A 78 -13.46 6.92 -10.44
C THR A 78 -13.58 5.70 -11.36
N PHE A 79 -12.46 5.15 -11.82
CA PHE A 79 -12.46 3.95 -12.66
C PHE A 79 -12.04 2.73 -11.84
N HIS A 80 -12.64 1.58 -12.14
CA HIS A 80 -12.40 0.31 -11.45
C HIS A 80 -12.39 -0.83 -12.48
N ALA A 81 -11.69 -1.94 -12.20
CA ALA A 81 -11.84 -3.15 -13.00
C ALA A 81 -11.97 -4.38 -12.12
N ILE A 82 -12.81 -5.31 -12.56
CA ILE A 82 -13.19 -6.52 -11.84
C ILE A 82 -12.86 -7.71 -12.72
N SER A 83 -11.87 -8.50 -12.29
CA SER A 83 -11.52 -9.77 -12.94
C SER A 83 -12.57 -10.81 -12.63
N CYS A 84 -13.37 -11.21 -13.61
CA CYS A 84 -14.43 -12.21 -13.44
C CYS A 84 -13.90 -13.64 -13.26
N SER A 85 -12.60 -13.88 -13.52
CA SER A 85 -11.92 -15.12 -13.10
C SER A 85 -11.60 -15.17 -11.61
N VAL A 86 -11.68 -14.04 -10.91
CA VAL A 86 -11.39 -13.91 -9.46
C VAL A 86 -12.68 -13.61 -8.69
N TYR A 87 -13.50 -12.71 -9.21
CA TYR A 87 -14.76 -12.24 -8.63
C TYR A 87 -15.97 -12.79 -9.40
N HIS A 88 -15.97 -14.09 -9.67
CA HIS A 88 -16.98 -14.76 -10.51
C HIS A 88 -18.42 -14.43 -10.08
N TRP A 89 -18.70 -14.51 -8.78
CA TRP A 89 -20.03 -14.23 -8.21
C TRP A 89 -20.52 -12.79 -8.49
N VAL A 90 -19.63 -11.79 -8.43
CA VAL A 90 -19.96 -10.39 -8.74
C VAL A 90 -20.44 -10.29 -10.19
N CYS A 91 -19.73 -10.94 -11.10
CA CYS A 91 -20.04 -10.91 -12.53
C CYS A 91 -21.34 -11.65 -12.85
N VAL A 92 -21.63 -12.76 -12.15
CA VAL A 92 -22.91 -13.48 -12.26
C VAL A 92 -24.08 -12.61 -11.74
N GLN A 93 -23.96 -12.02 -10.54
CA GLN A 93 -25.00 -11.15 -9.98
C GLN A 93 -25.28 -9.92 -10.86
N ASN A 94 -24.23 -9.33 -11.45
CA ASN A 94 -24.34 -8.19 -12.37
C ASN A 94 -24.65 -8.61 -13.83
N LYS A 95 -25.00 -9.88 -14.06
CA LYS A 95 -25.44 -10.43 -15.37
C LYS A 95 -24.43 -10.17 -16.50
N ILE A 96 -23.13 -10.21 -16.20
CA ILE A 96 -22.06 -10.00 -17.18
C ILE A 96 -21.98 -11.22 -18.10
N LYS A 97 -22.36 -11.03 -19.37
CA LYS A 97 -22.44 -12.11 -20.38
C LYS A 97 -21.19 -12.25 -21.27
N GLY A 98 -20.23 -11.33 -21.18
CA GLY A 98 -19.04 -11.30 -22.02
C GLY A 98 -18.02 -10.26 -21.55
N PHE A 99 -16.82 -10.29 -22.13
CA PHE A 99 -15.69 -9.47 -21.69
C PHE A 99 -14.95 -8.81 -22.87
N PRO A 100 -14.51 -7.54 -22.74
CA PRO A 100 -14.77 -6.65 -21.61
C PRO A 100 -16.21 -6.10 -21.64
N THR A 101 -16.81 -5.87 -20.46
CA THR A 101 -18.09 -5.14 -20.31
C THR A 101 -17.83 -3.89 -19.48
N ILE A 102 -18.22 -2.71 -19.97
CA ILE A 102 -18.03 -1.43 -19.28
C ILE A 102 -19.36 -0.95 -18.68
N PHE A 103 -19.40 -0.75 -17.38
CA PHE A 103 -20.53 -0.11 -16.68
C PHE A 103 -20.16 1.34 -16.35
N ALA A 104 -21.01 2.30 -16.72
CA ALA A 104 -20.94 3.68 -16.27
C ALA A 104 -22.07 3.93 -15.26
N LEU A 105 -21.72 4.36 -14.04
CA LEU A 105 -22.68 4.67 -12.98
C LEU A 105 -22.59 6.16 -12.62
N LYS A 106 -23.75 6.82 -12.60
CA LYS A 106 -23.90 8.18 -12.10
C LYS A 106 -23.68 8.23 -10.58
N ALA A 107 -23.34 9.41 -10.07
CA ALA A 107 -23.36 9.65 -8.62
C ALA A 107 -24.75 9.30 -8.05
N ASN A 108 -24.79 8.69 -6.86
CA ASN A 108 -26.02 8.31 -6.15
C ASN A 108 -26.93 7.29 -6.89
N SER A 109 -26.46 6.66 -7.98
CA SER A 109 -27.18 5.61 -8.71
C SER A 109 -26.48 4.25 -8.59
N ALA A 110 -27.28 3.19 -8.49
CA ALA A 110 -26.83 1.79 -8.59
C ALA A 110 -27.16 1.15 -9.95
N GLU A 111 -27.79 1.89 -10.86
CA GLU A 111 -28.13 1.42 -12.20
C GLU A 111 -27.01 1.78 -13.19
N PRO A 112 -26.33 0.79 -13.81
CA PRO A 112 -25.26 1.04 -14.75
C PRO A 112 -25.78 1.22 -16.18
N GLN A 113 -25.32 2.27 -16.86
CA GLN A 113 -25.36 2.32 -18.31
C GLN A 113 -24.24 1.42 -18.86
N ILE A 114 -24.60 0.40 -19.65
CA ILE A 114 -23.62 -0.48 -20.28
C ILE A 114 -23.09 0.17 -21.54
N LEU A 115 -21.78 0.39 -21.61
CA LEU A 115 -21.10 1.01 -22.73
C LEU A 115 -20.30 -0.04 -23.53
N LYS A 116 -20.29 0.11 -24.86
CA LYS A 116 -19.51 -0.72 -25.79
C LYS A 116 -18.43 0.15 -26.40
N ASP A 117 -17.19 -0.14 -26.06
CA ASP A 117 -15.99 0.56 -26.49
C ASP A 117 -16.04 2.12 -26.47
N PRO A 118 -16.44 2.74 -25.34
CA PRO A 118 -16.70 4.17 -25.28
C PRO A 118 -15.44 5.04 -25.30
N SER A 119 -15.60 6.25 -25.84
CA SER A 119 -14.70 7.39 -25.72
C SER A 119 -14.79 8.10 -24.36
N ALA A 120 -13.88 9.05 -24.13
CA ALA A 120 -13.88 9.91 -22.95
C ALA A 120 -15.19 10.71 -22.81
N ASP A 121 -15.65 11.34 -23.90
CA ASP A 121 -16.85 12.17 -23.89
C ASP A 121 -18.13 11.34 -23.67
N GLU A 122 -18.22 10.13 -24.23
CA GLU A 122 -19.36 9.22 -24.00
C GLU A 122 -19.44 8.74 -22.55
N ILE A 123 -18.30 8.41 -21.92
CA ILE A 123 -18.26 8.06 -20.50
C ILE A 123 -18.68 9.26 -19.66
N ALA A 124 -18.12 10.45 -19.90
CA ALA A 124 -18.41 11.63 -19.10
C ALA A 124 -19.89 12.01 -19.20
N HIS A 125 -20.47 11.98 -20.40
CA HIS A 125 -21.90 12.16 -20.61
C HIS A 125 -22.75 11.09 -19.88
N ALA A 126 -22.38 9.81 -19.97
CA ALA A 126 -23.08 8.72 -19.30
C ALA A 126 -23.11 8.88 -17.76
N VAL A 127 -22.02 9.35 -17.15
CA VAL A 127 -21.93 9.54 -15.69
C VAL A 127 -22.34 10.96 -15.22
N GLY A 128 -22.65 11.87 -16.15
CA GLY A 128 -23.18 13.22 -15.85
C GLY A 128 -22.12 14.29 -15.55
N VAL A 129 -20.90 14.13 -16.06
CA VAL A 129 -19.75 15.03 -15.87
C VAL A 129 -19.43 15.78 -17.16
N LYS A 130 -19.04 17.05 -17.05
CA LYS A 130 -18.60 17.86 -18.19
C LYS A 130 -17.08 17.88 -18.30
N LEU A 131 -16.55 17.48 -19.45
CA LEU A 131 -15.12 17.60 -19.75
C LEU A 131 -14.80 18.96 -20.39
N LYS A 132 -13.57 19.43 -20.20
CA LYS A 132 -13.00 20.52 -20.99
C LYS A 132 -12.83 20.09 -22.46
N PRO A 133 -12.89 21.03 -23.42
CA PRO A 133 -12.47 20.80 -24.80
C PRO A 133 -11.01 20.30 -24.88
N LEU A 134 -10.68 19.63 -25.98
CA LEU A 134 -9.31 19.29 -26.34
C LEU A 134 -8.65 20.51 -27.00
N ASP A 135 -8.02 21.38 -26.21
CA ASP A 135 -7.23 22.50 -26.73
C ASP A 135 -5.96 21.99 -27.45
N GLN A 136 -5.64 22.56 -28.61
CA GLN A 136 -4.53 22.11 -29.47
C GLN A 136 -3.13 22.56 -29.00
N ASP A 137 -3.02 23.34 -27.93
CA ASP A 137 -1.82 24.13 -27.60
C ASP A 137 -0.87 23.50 -26.54
N TYR A 138 -0.83 22.16 -26.45
CA TYR A 138 0.02 21.43 -25.50
C TYR A 138 1.52 21.37 -25.89
N THR A 139 2.00 22.22 -26.80
CA THR A 139 3.38 22.16 -27.35
C THR A 139 4.16 23.46 -27.36
N ARG A 140 3.87 24.42 -26.46
CA ARG A 140 4.74 25.61 -26.29
C ARG A 140 4.72 26.27 -24.90
N SER A 141 5.47 25.73 -23.93
CA SER A 141 5.98 26.52 -22.80
C SER A 141 7.25 25.92 -22.17
N GLN A 142 8.41 26.24 -22.75
CA GLN A 142 9.72 26.23 -22.10
C GLN A 142 10.54 27.40 -22.69
N LYS A 143 11.34 28.07 -21.85
CA LYS A 143 11.96 29.42 -22.03
C LYS A 143 10.95 30.54 -21.76
N THR A 144 11.14 31.41 -20.77
CA THR A 144 12.38 32.10 -20.36
C THR A 144 12.47 32.22 -18.83
N GLY A 145 13.66 32.45 -18.29
CA GLY A 145 13.87 32.73 -16.87
C GLY A 145 14.32 34.17 -16.62
N ASP A 146 14.04 34.66 -15.43
CA ASP A 146 14.72 35.81 -14.80
C ASP A 146 14.92 35.47 -13.31
N ASP A 147 15.97 36.01 -12.70
CA ASP A 147 16.52 35.54 -11.43
C ASP A 147 16.17 36.51 -10.29
N THR A 148 15.34 36.09 -9.33
CA THR A 148 15.42 36.56 -7.92
C THR A 148 14.48 35.81 -6.97
N PHE A 149 15.01 35.54 -5.77
CA PHE A 149 14.31 35.03 -4.56
C PHE A 149 13.85 33.55 -4.61
N ARG A 150 14.51 32.70 -3.80
CA ARG A 150 14.17 31.27 -3.66
C ARG A 150 13.29 31.01 -2.43
N PRO A 151 12.03 30.59 -2.57
CA PRO A 151 11.23 30.07 -1.45
C PRO A 151 11.75 28.69 -1.01
N VAL A 152 11.69 28.40 0.29
CA VAL A 152 11.91 27.04 0.80
C VAL A 152 10.61 26.25 0.68
N ASP A 153 10.57 25.31 -0.26
CA ASP A 153 9.50 24.33 -0.40
C ASP A 153 9.92 22.95 0.14
N ILE A 154 8.98 22.29 0.82
CA ILE A 154 9.10 20.92 1.37
C ILE A 154 7.85 20.07 0.99
N LEU A 155 6.81 20.66 0.38
CA LEU A 155 5.55 19.95 0.06
C LEU A 155 4.99 20.17 -1.36
N GLY A 156 5.73 20.77 -2.28
CA GLY A 156 5.23 21.10 -3.62
C GLY A 156 4.46 22.42 -3.64
N ALA A 157 4.80 23.36 -2.76
CA ALA A 157 4.58 24.77 -3.03
C ALA A 157 5.28 25.15 -4.35
N SER A 158 4.70 26.12 -5.04
CA SER A 158 5.13 26.46 -6.39
C SER A 158 6.53 27.11 -6.38
N ILE A 159 7.44 26.58 -7.20
CA ILE A 159 8.56 27.35 -7.75
C ILE A 159 8.03 28.05 -9.01
N ASP A 160 8.16 29.37 -9.10
CA ASP A 160 7.87 30.17 -10.31
C ASP A 160 6.46 29.98 -10.93
N GLY A 161 5.44 29.74 -10.09
CA GLY A 161 4.06 29.44 -10.52
C GLY A 161 3.79 27.96 -10.82
N LEU A 162 4.81 27.09 -10.81
CA LEU A 162 4.72 25.68 -11.19
C LEU A 162 4.37 24.79 -10.00
N VAL A 163 3.13 24.29 -10.00
CA VAL A 163 2.65 23.24 -9.08
C VAL A 163 3.44 21.94 -9.30
N ARG A 164 3.91 21.31 -8.22
CA ARG A 164 4.60 20.02 -8.27
C ARG A 164 3.67 18.93 -8.82
N THR A 165 4.00 18.39 -9.99
CA THR A 165 3.18 17.35 -10.64
C THR A 165 3.20 16.05 -9.84
N ARG A 166 2.12 15.26 -9.95
CA ARG A 166 2.05 13.92 -9.33
C ARG A 166 3.16 13.01 -9.87
N GLU A 167 3.51 13.18 -11.14
CA GLU A 167 4.57 12.42 -11.81
C GLU A 167 5.94 12.72 -11.16
N ALA A 168 6.21 13.99 -10.81
CA ALA A 168 7.39 14.36 -10.01
C ALA A 168 7.34 13.79 -8.58
N VAL A 169 6.17 13.80 -7.93
CA VAL A 169 5.98 13.19 -6.59
C VAL A 169 6.38 11.70 -6.58
N TYR A 170 6.02 10.95 -7.63
CA TYR A 170 6.34 9.53 -7.76
C TYR A 170 7.81 9.30 -8.12
N ILE A 171 8.40 10.12 -8.99
CA ILE A 171 9.84 10.06 -9.31
C ILE A 171 10.68 10.32 -8.05
N ASP A 172 10.39 11.40 -7.32
CA ASP A 172 11.10 11.73 -6.08
C ASP A 172 10.96 10.65 -5.01
N ALA A 173 9.79 10.02 -4.88
CA ALA A 173 9.56 8.94 -3.93
C ALA A 173 10.34 7.66 -4.29
N ALA A 174 10.41 7.30 -5.58
CA ALA A 174 11.20 6.18 -6.06
C ALA A 174 12.71 6.42 -5.89
N LEU A 175 13.18 7.63 -6.24
CA LEU A 175 14.56 8.06 -6.01
C LEU A 175 14.91 8.04 -4.52
N SER A 176 14.03 8.52 -3.65
CA SER A 176 14.29 8.50 -2.20
C SER A 176 14.26 7.11 -1.60
N PHE A 177 13.39 6.20 -2.07
CA PHE A 177 13.43 4.79 -1.65
C PHE A 177 14.75 4.13 -2.05
N THR A 178 15.11 4.23 -3.34
CA THR A 178 16.37 3.64 -3.85
C THR A 178 17.62 4.30 -3.28
N HIS A 179 17.57 5.60 -2.94
CA HIS A 179 18.61 6.27 -2.17
C HIS A 179 18.75 5.65 -0.77
N ALA A 180 17.67 5.56 0.00
CA ALA A 180 17.71 5.00 1.35
C ALA A 180 18.26 3.56 1.39
N LEU A 181 17.86 2.71 0.42
CA LEU A 181 18.41 1.36 0.31
C LEU A 181 19.92 1.33 0.03
N LYS A 182 20.49 2.38 -0.57
CA LYS A 182 21.93 2.51 -0.84
C LYS A 182 22.72 3.22 0.26
N THR A 183 22.10 4.10 1.05
CA THR A 183 22.81 5.04 1.92
C THR A 183 22.39 5.01 3.38
N GLU A 184 21.20 4.50 3.71
CA GLU A 184 20.61 4.62 5.05
C GLU A 184 20.47 3.27 5.77
N ILE A 185 20.13 2.18 5.06
CA ILE A 185 19.85 0.87 5.67
C ILE A 185 21.04 0.30 6.46
N TYR A 186 22.23 0.27 5.86
CA TYR A 186 23.45 -0.26 6.49
C TYR A 186 24.36 0.81 7.14
N SER A 187 23.96 2.08 7.03
CA SER A 187 24.74 3.30 7.29
C SER A 187 25.54 3.35 8.59
N ARG A 188 25.02 2.75 9.68
CA ARG A 188 25.56 2.93 11.03
C ARG A 188 26.59 1.89 11.45
N GLN A 189 26.44 0.65 10.97
CA GLN A 189 27.16 -0.50 11.54
C GLN A 189 27.61 -1.55 10.51
N GLY A 190 27.26 -1.43 9.22
CA GLY A 190 27.64 -2.41 8.19
C GLY A 190 26.94 -3.78 8.30
N TYR A 191 26.12 -3.98 9.34
CA TYR A 191 25.20 -5.10 9.51
C TYR A 191 23.87 -4.60 10.08
N LEU A 192 22.84 -5.44 10.00
CA LEU A 192 21.53 -5.19 10.62
C LEU A 192 21.36 -6.04 11.89
N ASP A 193 21.00 -5.40 12.99
CA ASP A 193 20.55 -6.06 14.23
C ASP A 193 19.14 -6.66 14.09
N SER A 194 18.65 -7.38 15.11
CA SER A 194 17.34 -8.03 15.07
C SER A 194 16.16 -7.07 14.91
N SER A 195 16.20 -5.89 15.55
CA SER A 195 15.16 -4.86 15.49
C SER A 195 15.16 -4.14 14.13
N GLN A 196 16.36 -3.88 13.60
CA GLN A 196 16.53 -3.35 12.25
C GLN A 196 16.03 -4.33 11.19
N ARG A 197 16.30 -5.64 11.33
CA ARG A 197 15.79 -6.68 10.42
C ARG A 197 14.27 -6.76 10.42
N GLU A 198 13.65 -6.79 11.61
CA GLU A 198 12.19 -6.77 11.74
C GLU A 198 11.59 -5.51 11.13
N THR A 199 12.14 -4.33 11.47
CA THR A 199 11.71 -3.04 10.92
C THR A 199 11.86 -2.97 9.39
N PHE A 200 12.95 -3.49 8.83
CA PHE A 200 13.17 -3.52 7.39
C PHE A 200 12.16 -4.44 6.70
N SER A 201 11.92 -5.63 7.25
CA SER A 201 10.91 -6.57 6.74
C SER A 201 9.51 -5.94 6.76
N ASP A 202 9.08 -5.40 7.90
CA ASP A 202 7.77 -4.76 8.06
C ASP A 202 7.61 -3.55 7.13
N TRP A 203 8.66 -2.76 6.92
CA TRP A 203 8.65 -1.62 6.00
C TRP A 203 8.48 -2.06 4.55
N ILE A 204 9.21 -3.09 4.10
CA ILE A 204 9.10 -3.64 2.74
C ILE A 204 7.73 -4.29 2.53
N ASP A 205 7.19 -5.01 3.52
CA ASP A 205 5.84 -5.59 3.48
C ASP A 205 4.74 -4.51 3.46
N LEU A 206 4.88 -3.45 4.26
CA LEU A 206 3.97 -2.30 4.23
C LEU A 206 4.00 -1.58 2.89
N LEU A 207 5.18 -1.37 2.29
CA LEU A 207 5.28 -0.81 0.94
C LEU A 207 4.64 -1.74 -0.10
N TYR A 208 4.90 -3.04 -0.04
CA TYR A 208 4.29 -4.01 -0.95
C TYR A 208 2.76 -4.01 -0.88
N TRP A 209 2.21 -3.88 0.33
CA TRP A 209 0.77 -3.84 0.56
C TRP A 209 0.18 -2.45 0.25
N ALA A 210 0.75 -1.34 0.71
CA ALA A 210 0.11 -0.02 0.62
C ALA A 210 0.23 0.62 -0.77
N LEU A 211 1.32 0.38 -1.51
CA LEU A 211 1.58 1.13 -2.74
C LEU A 211 0.59 0.85 -3.88
N PRO A 212 0.43 1.80 -4.84
CA PRO A 212 -0.39 1.61 -6.02
C PRO A 212 0.05 0.38 -6.85
N PRO A 213 -0.83 -0.61 -7.11
CA PRO A 213 -0.46 -1.87 -7.77
C PRO A 213 0.17 -1.73 -9.16
N THR A 214 -0.07 -0.61 -9.85
CA THR A 214 0.48 -0.34 -11.18
C THR A 214 1.85 0.34 -11.14
N TRP A 215 2.37 0.70 -9.96
CA TRP A 215 3.65 1.39 -9.83
C TRP A 215 4.82 0.43 -10.08
N ILE A 216 5.68 0.79 -11.03
CA ILE A 216 6.88 0.01 -11.40
C ILE A 216 7.81 -0.27 -10.22
N LEU A 217 7.79 0.56 -9.17
CA LEU A 217 8.53 0.36 -7.92
C LEU A 217 8.29 -1.03 -7.27
N HIS A 218 7.14 -1.65 -7.54
CA HIS A 218 6.88 -3.02 -7.13
C HIS A 218 7.87 -4.06 -7.69
N THR A 219 8.59 -3.83 -8.80
CA THR A 219 9.58 -4.82 -9.30
C THR A 219 10.72 -5.00 -8.31
N LEU A 220 11.27 -3.89 -7.81
CA LEU A 220 12.33 -3.89 -6.79
C LEU A 220 11.81 -4.40 -5.45
N ILE A 221 10.65 -3.92 -5.00
CA ILE A 221 10.05 -4.35 -3.72
C ILE A 221 9.81 -5.87 -3.70
N ASN A 222 9.27 -6.45 -4.78
CA ASN A 222 9.07 -7.90 -4.86
C ASN A 222 10.41 -8.66 -4.87
N ASP A 223 11.45 -8.16 -5.55
CA ASP A 223 12.75 -8.83 -5.59
C ASP A 223 13.45 -8.79 -4.22
N ILE A 224 13.40 -7.65 -3.52
CA ILE A 224 13.84 -7.53 -2.11
C ILE A 224 13.06 -8.50 -1.22
N ARG A 225 11.73 -8.52 -1.32
CA ARG A 225 10.85 -9.35 -0.49
C ARG A 225 11.05 -10.85 -0.71
N ASN A 226 11.34 -11.28 -1.95
CA ASN A 226 11.61 -12.67 -2.27
C ASN A 226 13.03 -13.11 -1.89
N ASN A 227 13.96 -12.17 -1.69
CA ASN A 227 15.34 -12.41 -1.28
C ASN A 227 15.65 -11.82 0.11
N MET A 228 14.63 -11.72 0.96
CA MET A 228 14.64 -10.95 2.22
C MET A 228 15.81 -11.33 3.15
N ASP A 229 16.06 -12.62 3.35
CA ASP A 229 17.18 -13.09 4.19
C ASP A 229 18.55 -12.73 3.59
N SER A 230 18.68 -12.74 2.26
CA SER A 230 19.91 -12.43 1.53
C SER A 230 20.24 -10.93 1.60
N VAL A 231 19.26 -10.05 1.37
CA VAL A 231 19.45 -8.59 1.43
C VAL A 231 19.69 -8.07 2.85
N MET A 232 19.26 -8.82 3.87
CA MET A 232 19.57 -8.52 5.28
C MET A 232 20.88 -9.17 5.75
N LEU A 233 21.53 -10.00 4.94
CA LEU A 233 22.82 -10.61 5.30
C LEU A 233 23.99 -9.64 5.08
N SER A 234 24.01 -8.90 3.97
CA SER A 234 25.05 -7.93 3.64
C SER A 234 24.53 -6.74 2.84
N GLU A 235 25.22 -5.61 2.97
CA GLU A 235 24.99 -4.41 2.16
C GLU A 235 25.19 -4.69 0.67
N GLU A 236 26.20 -5.48 0.29
CA GLU A 236 26.49 -5.86 -1.10
C GLU A 236 25.30 -6.56 -1.77
N ASN A 237 24.64 -7.50 -1.07
CA ASN A 237 23.47 -8.20 -1.58
C ASN A 237 22.29 -7.25 -1.83
N LEU A 238 22.07 -6.29 -0.93
CA LEU A 238 21.05 -5.25 -1.11
C LEU A 238 21.40 -4.34 -2.29
N LEU A 239 22.64 -3.82 -2.35
CA LEU A 239 23.12 -2.95 -3.41
C LEU A 239 23.04 -3.61 -4.79
N TYR A 240 23.35 -4.91 -4.89
CA TYR A 240 23.20 -5.68 -6.12
C TYR A 240 21.77 -5.63 -6.66
N LEU A 241 20.76 -5.92 -5.81
CA LEU A 241 19.35 -5.85 -6.22
C LEU A 241 18.92 -4.42 -6.53
N VAL A 242 19.30 -3.43 -5.73
CA VAL A 242 18.91 -2.03 -5.99
C VAL A 242 19.49 -1.56 -7.33
N ASN A 243 20.77 -1.83 -7.61
CA ASN A 243 21.42 -1.43 -8.85
C ASN A 243 20.82 -2.14 -10.07
N LYS A 244 20.49 -3.44 -9.96
CA LYS A 244 19.77 -4.23 -10.98
C LYS A 244 18.43 -3.60 -11.41
N HIS A 245 17.68 -3.01 -10.49
CA HIS A 245 16.38 -2.36 -10.79
C HIS A 245 16.46 -0.85 -10.98
N ASN A 246 17.61 -0.22 -10.76
CA ASN A 246 17.74 1.23 -10.63
C ASN A 246 17.24 2.00 -11.86
N GLU A 247 17.62 1.59 -13.08
CA GLU A 247 17.14 2.21 -14.32
C GLU A 247 15.66 1.95 -14.60
N VAL A 248 15.14 0.79 -14.18
CA VAL A 248 13.73 0.39 -14.39
C VAL A 248 12.80 1.20 -13.49
N VAL A 249 13.24 1.46 -12.26
CA VAL A 249 12.45 2.13 -11.21
C VAL A 249 12.58 3.65 -11.26
N ASN A 250 13.79 4.18 -11.49
CA ASN A 250 14.06 5.62 -11.50
C ASN A 250 14.15 6.22 -12.90
N GLY A 251 14.19 5.40 -13.95
CA GLY A 251 14.45 5.85 -15.32
C GLY A 251 15.92 6.25 -15.55
N LYS A 252 16.18 6.82 -16.74
CA LYS A 252 17.53 7.21 -17.18
C LYS A 252 18.06 8.49 -16.53
N GLN A 253 17.20 9.35 -16.00
CA GLN A 253 17.57 10.61 -15.35
C GLN A 253 17.27 10.51 -13.85
N GLN A 254 18.32 10.36 -13.04
CA GLN A 254 18.23 10.10 -11.60
C GLN A 254 18.29 11.41 -10.77
N ASN A 255 17.60 12.46 -11.23
CA ASN A 255 17.60 13.75 -10.57
C ASN A 255 16.27 13.95 -9.84
N TRP A 256 16.31 14.33 -8.56
CA TRP A 256 15.14 14.85 -7.85
C TRP A 256 14.57 16.08 -8.57
N SER A 257 13.26 16.30 -8.43
CA SER A 257 12.58 17.48 -8.95
C SER A 257 13.22 18.79 -8.45
N PRO A 258 13.09 19.90 -9.19
CA PRO A 258 13.53 21.22 -8.71
C PRO A 258 12.97 21.58 -7.32
N GLN A 259 11.74 21.15 -7.03
CA GLN A 259 11.06 21.33 -5.75
C GLN A 259 11.79 20.60 -4.62
N CYS A 260 12.05 19.29 -4.76
CA CYS A 260 12.75 18.55 -3.72
C CYS A 260 14.23 18.93 -3.60
N SER A 261 14.91 19.22 -4.72
CA SER A 261 16.33 19.57 -4.74
C SER A 261 16.62 21.03 -4.34
N LYS A 262 15.62 21.91 -4.30
CA LYS A 262 15.77 23.36 -4.08
C LYS A 262 16.82 24.00 -5.04
N GLY A 263 16.97 23.43 -6.23
CA GLY A 263 18.00 23.82 -7.21
C GLY A 263 19.44 23.46 -6.80
N THR A 264 19.64 22.53 -5.87
CA THR A 264 20.96 22.06 -5.41
C THR A 264 21.14 20.57 -5.71
N TYR A 265 22.18 20.23 -6.48
CA TYR A 265 22.45 18.84 -6.86
C TYR A 265 22.76 17.97 -5.62
N GLY A 266 22.22 16.75 -5.59
CA GLY A 266 22.36 15.82 -4.45
C GLY A 266 21.45 16.09 -3.25
N GLN A 267 20.65 17.17 -3.26
CA GLN A 267 19.59 17.37 -2.28
C GLN A 267 18.25 16.85 -2.81
N GLY A 268 17.37 16.39 -1.91
CA GLY A 268 16.02 15.93 -2.26
C GLY A 268 15.53 14.71 -1.50
N TYR A 269 16.44 13.90 -0.94
CA TYR A 269 16.07 12.66 -0.24
C TYR A 269 14.95 12.83 0.81
N PRO A 270 15.01 13.77 1.79
CA PRO A 270 13.93 13.93 2.77
C PRO A 270 12.57 14.32 2.15
N CYS A 271 12.57 15.15 1.10
CA CYS A 271 11.36 15.59 0.42
C CYS A 271 10.68 14.43 -0.35
N GLY A 272 11.48 13.60 -1.05
CA GLY A 272 10.95 12.39 -1.68
C GLY A 272 10.56 11.29 -0.67
N LEU A 273 11.23 11.22 0.49
CA LEU A 273 10.84 10.30 1.57
C LEU A 273 9.47 10.69 2.15
N TRP A 274 9.23 11.98 2.41
CA TRP A 274 7.90 12.46 2.77
C TRP A 274 6.86 12.16 1.68
N SER A 275 7.20 12.33 0.40
CA SER A 275 6.32 11.92 -0.70
C SER A 275 5.96 10.44 -0.63
N LEU A 276 6.93 9.56 -0.36
CA LEU A 276 6.69 8.13 -0.18
C LEU A 276 5.75 7.85 1.01
N PHE A 277 6.00 8.46 2.18
CA PHE A 277 5.13 8.32 3.36
C PHE A 277 3.69 8.78 3.07
N HIS A 278 3.51 9.89 2.37
CA HIS A 278 2.17 10.36 1.98
C HIS A 278 1.49 9.39 1.00
N ILE A 279 2.20 8.85 0.00
CA ILE A 279 1.67 7.80 -0.90
C ILE A 279 1.24 6.55 -0.09
N VAL A 280 2.07 6.06 0.84
CA VAL A 280 1.73 4.95 1.73
C VAL A 280 0.47 5.25 2.53
N SER A 281 0.37 6.44 3.12
CA SER A 281 -0.77 6.81 3.97
C SER A 281 -2.11 6.83 3.22
N ILE A 282 -2.12 7.29 1.96
CA ILE A 282 -3.30 7.22 1.09
C ILE A 282 -3.56 5.80 0.61
N GLY A 283 -2.50 5.03 0.35
CA GLY A 283 -2.58 3.61 0.01
C GLY A 283 -3.28 2.76 1.07
N VAL A 284 -3.08 3.05 2.36
CA VAL A 284 -3.84 2.44 3.45
C VAL A 284 -5.34 2.68 3.30
N ILE A 285 -5.76 3.88 2.89
CA ILE A 285 -7.17 4.19 2.68
C ILE A 285 -7.74 3.45 1.48
N GLU A 286 -7.06 3.50 0.34
CA GLU A 286 -7.60 2.98 -0.92
C GLU A 286 -7.56 1.44 -0.97
N ARG A 287 -6.61 0.78 -0.28
CA ARG A 287 -6.63 -0.68 -0.06
C ARG A 287 -7.85 -1.12 0.76
N HIS A 288 -8.13 -0.47 1.88
CA HIS A 288 -9.29 -0.82 2.72
C HIS A 288 -10.63 -0.53 2.04
N ARG A 289 -10.69 0.43 1.11
CA ARG A 289 -11.86 0.68 0.25
C ARG A 289 -12.06 -0.40 -0.81
N ALA A 290 -10.98 -0.88 -1.41
CA ALA A 290 -11.03 -1.87 -2.48
C ALA A 290 -11.35 -3.29 -1.96
N VAL A 291 -10.99 -3.60 -0.72
CA VAL A 291 -11.08 -4.95 -0.16
C VAL A 291 -12.04 -5.02 1.03
N LEU A 292 -13.34 -4.91 0.77
CA LEU A 292 -14.36 -5.18 1.80
C LEU A 292 -14.27 -6.65 2.27
N GLY A 293 -14.23 -6.85 3.59
CA GLY A 293 -14.40 -8.17 4.22
C GLY A 293 -13.16 -9.08 4.20
N ALA A 294 -12.00 -8.63 3.74
CA ALA A 294 -10.77 -9.42 3.90
C ALA A 294 -10.38 -9.56 5.38
N LYS A 295 -9.78 -10.72 5.69
CA LYS A 295 -9.12 -10.99 6.97
C LYS A 295 -7.80 -10.20 7.14
N ASP A 296 -7.21 -9.78 6.01
CA ASP A 296 -5.87 -9.19 5.93
C ASP A 296 -5.91 -7.64 5.93
N GLN A 297 -6.55 -7.08 6.96
CA GLN A 297 -6.55 -5.63 7.22
C GLN A 297 -5.37 -5.28 8.14
N ILE A 298 -4.64 -4.20 7.83
CA ILE A 298 -3.65 -3.64 8.75
C ILE A 298 -4.26 -2.44 9.47
N SER A 299 -4.04 -2.30 10.78
CA SER A 299 -4.55 -1.13 11.51
C SER A 299 -3.83 0.16 11.08
N THR A 300 -4.48 1.31 11.24
CA THR A 300 -3.81 2.62 11.07
C THR A 300 -2.65 2.78 12.05
N GLU A 301 -2.78 2.21 13.25
CA GLU A 301 -1.73 2.15 14.28
C GLU A 301 -0.51 1.37 13.76
N PHE A 302 -0.70 0.19 13.17
CA PHE A 302 0.39 -0.61 12.60
C PHE A 302 1.11 0.15 11.48
N ALA A 303 0.38 0.69 10.51
CA ALA A 303 0.98 1.45 9.40
C ALA A 303 1.80 2.66 9.88
N ALA A 304 1.30 3.38 10.90
CA ALA A 304 2.00 4.50 11.50
C ALA A 304 3.23 4.06 12.33
N GLN A 305 3.12 2.96 13.08
CA GLN A 305 4.21 2.41 13.88
C GLN A 305 5.36 1.89 13.01
N THR A 306 5.06 1.17 11.92
CA THR A 306 6.08 0.70 10.97
C THR A 306 6.86 1.87 10.36
N MET A 307 6.17 2.96 10.00
CA MET A 307 6.82 4.18 9.52
C MET A 307 7.69 4.85 10.61
N ARG A 308 7.21 4.90 11.86
CA ARG A 308 7.98 5.42 13.00
C ARG A 308 9.24 4.59 13.28
N ASN A 309 9.14 3.26 13.25
CA ASN A 309 10.27 2.36 13.42
C ASN A 309 11.29 2.50 12.28
N TYR A 310 10.82 2.64 11.02
CA TYR A 310 11.70 2.95 9.90
C TYR A 310 12.48 4.25 10.13
N VAL A 311 11.80 5.30 10.59
CA VAL A 311 12.44 6.58 10.93
C VAL A 311 13.45 6.43 12.06
N GLU A 312 13.13 5.67 13.12
CA GLU A 312 14.03 5.39 14.26
C GLU A 312 15.33 4.68 13.83
N HIS A 313 15.21 3.61 13.05
CA HIS A 313 16.33 2.76 12.71
C HIS A 313 17.15 3.28 11.53
N PHE A 314 16.51 3.85 10.51
CA PHE A 314 17.16 4.12 9.23
C PHE A 314 17.29 5.59 8.83
N PHE A 315 16.44 6.52 9.29
CA PHE A 315 16.54 7.90 8.80
C PHE A 315 17.75 8.63 9.38
N GLY A 316 18.68 9.08 8.54
CA GLY A 316 20.02 9.54 8.95
C GLY A 316 20.06 10.84 9.75
N CYS A 317 19.16 11.80 9.46
CA CYS A 317 19.13 13.08 10.18
C CYS A 317 18.78 12.89 11.67
N GLU A 318 19.75 13.05 12.57
CA GLU A 318 19.54 12.78 14.01
C GLU A 318 18.54 13.73 14.68
N SER A 319 18.60 15.03 14.39
CA SER A 319 17.68 16.02 14.98
C SER A 319 16.25 15.84 14.47
N CYS A 320 16.08 15.63 13.16
CA CYS A 320 14.81 15.26 12.54
C CYS A 320 14.27 13.95 13.13
N ARG A 321 15.17 12.95 13.23
CA ARG A 321 15.17 11.76 14.07
C ARG A 321 14.38 11.96 15.35
N LYS A 322 15.07 12.55 16.31
CA LYS A 322 14.60 12.77 17.67
C LYS A 322 13.28 13.53 17.71
N TYR A 323 13.09 14.53 16.84
CA TYR A 323 11.85 15.31 16.81
C TYR A 323 10.63 14.47 16.39
N PHE A 324 10.76 13.69 15.32
CA PHE A 324 9.66 12.85 14.84
C PHE A 324 9.29 11.76 15.86
N LEU A 325 10.31 11.12 16.47
CA LEU A 325 10.09 10.10 17.49
C LEU A 325 9.42 10.68 18.75
N ASP A 326 9.93 11.79 19.28
CA ASP A 326 9.34 12.46 20.46
C ASP A 326 7.87 12.86 20.22
N MET A 327 7.57 13.42 19.05
CA MET A 327 6.22 13.78 18.66
C MET A 327 5.30 12.55 18.49
N TYR A 328 5.80 11.42 17.97
CA TYR A 328 5.03 10.18 17.88
C TYR A 328 4.83 9.53 19.25
N ASP A 329 5.92 9.27 19.98
CA ASP A 329 5.91 8.50 21.22
C ASP A 329 5.12 9.21 22.34
N ASN A 330 5.01 10.55 22.29
CA ASN A 330 4.14 11.36 23.17
C ASN A 330 2.72 11.60 22.62
N CYS A 331 2.21 10.75 21.71
CA CYS A 331 0.85 10.82 21.18
C CYS A 331 0.46 12.13 20.45
N GLY A 332 1.43 12.78 19.80
CA GLY A 332 1.24 14.04 19.07
C GLY A 332 0.09 14.00 18.06
N PHE A 333 -0.66 15.10 17.96
CA PHE A 333 -1.91 15.20 17.18
C PHE A 333 -2.98 14.16 17.55
N ASN A 334 -2.97 13.70 18.80
CA ASN A 334 -3.90 12.73 19.40
C ASN A 334 -3.99 11.37 18.66
N HIS A 335 -2.88 10.94 18.04
CA HIS A 335 -2.88 9.75 17.19
C HIS A 335 -3.22 8.46 17.97
N CYS A 336 -2.75 8.36 19.22
CA CYS A 336 -3.04 7.25 20.15
C CYS A 336 -4.54 7.07 20.48
N GLN A 337 -5.40 8.05 20.17
CA GLN A 337 -6.85 7.87 20.20
C GLN A 337 -7.42 7.68 18.79
N ARG A 338 -6.95 8.45 17.81
CA ARG A 338 -7.45 8.43 16.42
C ARG A 338 -7.21 7.10 15.71
N PHE A 339 -6.15 6.39 16.05
CA PHE A 339 -5.81 5.10 15.44
C PHE A 339 -6.46 3.90 16.16
N LYS A 340 -7.16 4.10 17.27
CA LYS A 340 -7.89 3.02 17.96
C LYS A 340 -9.07 2.58 17.12
N GLN A 341 -9.05 1.32 16.70
CA GLN A 341 -10.08 0.69 15.88
C GLN A 341 -10.80 -0.41 16.70
N PRO A 342 -11.77 -0.06 17.56
CA PRO A 342 -12.34 -0.97 18.57
C PRO A 342 -13.32 -2.02 18.01
N LYS A 343 -13.48 -2.13 16.69
CA LYS A 343 -14.44 -3.01 16.03
C LYS A 343 -13.73 -3.91 15.01
N LYS A 344 -14.19 -5.15 14.89
CA LYS A 344 -13.77 -6.14 13.87
C LYS A 344 -13.93 -5.61 12.43
N LEU A 345 -14.82 -4.64 12.22
CA LEU A 345 -14.86 -3.80 11.03
C LEU A 345 -15.01 -2.33 11.48
N PRO A 346 -13.96 -1.49 11.39
CA PRO A 346 -14.05 -0.08 11.76
C PRO A 346 -14.77 0.75 10.67
N PRO A 347 -15.35 1.91 11.02
CA PRO A 347 -15.93 2.83 10.05
C PRO A 347 -14.90 3.25 8.97
N PRO A 348 -15.31 3.46 7.70
CA PRO A 348 -14.39 3.83 6.61
C PRO A 348 -13.52 5.07 6.90
N GLU A 349 -14.05 6.00 7.70
CA GLU A 349 -13.41 7.25 8.11
C GLU A 349 -12.21 7.01 9.05
N SER A 350 -12.16 5.86 9.71
CA SER A 350 -11.05 5.46 10.59
C SER A 350 -9.76 5.27 9.80
N TRP A 351 -9.86 4.81 8.55
CA TRP A 351 -8.70 4.63 7.67
C TRP A 351 -8.09 5.96 7.24
N ASN A 352 -8.91 7.02 7.12
CA ASN A 352 -8.44 8.36 6.77
C ASN A 352 -7.51 8.96 7.84
N GLN A 353 -7.57 8.48 9.09
CA GLN A 353 -6.87 9.10 10.21
C GLN A 353 -5.34 9.10 10.03
N PHE A 354 -4.77 8.06 9.44
CA PHE A 354 -3.31 7.98 9.24
C PHE A 354 -2.79 9.06 8.28
N ALA A 355 -3.45 9.26 7.14
CA ALA A 355 -3.08 10.30 6.18
C ALA A 355 -3.33 11.72 6.72
N LEU A 356 -4.44 11.93 7.43
CA LEU A 356 -4.76 13.22 8.06
C LEU A 356 -3.74 13.57 9.15
N TRP A 357 -3.41 12.61 10.02
CA TRP A 357 -2.38 12.78 11.03
C TRP A 357 -1.02 13.12 10.39
N LEU A 358 -0.61 12.37 9.36
CA LEU A 358 0.67 12.59 8.67
C LEU A 358 0.74 13.98 8.01
N TRP A 359 -0.38 14.48 7.50
CA TRP A 359 -0.51 15.83 6.95
C TRP A 359 -0.41 16.93 8.02
N GLU A 360 -1.00 16.74 9.21
CA GLU A 360 -0.87 17.66 10.34
C GLU A 360 0.58 17.70 10.87
N VAL A 361 1.18 16.52 11.03
CA VAL A 361 2.60 16.35 11.40
C VAL A 361 3.51 17.08 10.43
N HIS A 362 3.33 16.88 9.12
CA HIS A 362 4.23 17.49 8.13
C HIS A 362 4.06 19.02 8.09
N ASN A 363 2.86 19.54 8.32
CA ASN A 363 2.63 20.98 8.45
C ASN A 363 3.31 21.61 9.69
N ASP A 364 3.35 20.89 10.81
CA ASP A 364 4.11 21.35 12.00
C ASP A 364 5.62 21.32 11.76
N VAL A 365 6.14 20.28 11.09
CA VAL A 365 7.54 20.23 10.64
C VAL A 365 7.86 21.41 9.72
N ASN A 366 7.03 21.71 8.73
CA ASN A 366 7.21 22.88 7.85
C ASN A 366 7.31 24.18 8.64
N LYS A 367 6.38 24.38 9.58
CA LYS A 367 6.39 25.54 10.48
C LYS A 367 7.71 25.64 11.23
N LYS A 368 8.17 24.56 11.86
CA LYS A 368 9.40 24.56 12.67
C LYS A 368 10.68 24.77 11.84
N VAL A 369 10.74 24.23 10.62
CA VAL A 369 11.85 24.50 9.69
C VAL A 369 11.90 26.00 9.36
N ILE A 370 10.77 26.60 9.00
CA ILE A 370 10.68 28.03 8.69
C ILE A 370 11.02 28.90 9.92
N GLU A 371 10.60 28.53 11.13
CA GLU A 371 10.96 29.22 12.37
C GLU A 371 12.46 29.16 12.66
N ALA A 372 13.11 28.01 12.43
CA ALA A 372 14.54 27.84 12.59
C ALA A 372 15.36 28.64 11.55
N GLU A 373 14.99 28.53 10.27
CA GLU A 373 15.62 29.26 9.15
C GLU A 373 15.44 30.79 9.28
N SER A 374 14.30 31.25 9.78
CA SER A 374 13.94 32.68 9.86
C SER A 374 14.32 33.34 11.19
N SER A 375 15.15 32.70 12.01
CA SER A 375 15.57 33.14 13.36
C SER A 375 16.29 34.50 13.44
N ARG A 376 16.55 35.15 12.31
CA ARG A 376 17.16 36.50 12.20
C ARG A 376 16.31 37.51 11.40
N GLU A 377 15.07 37.19 11.04
CA GLU A 377 14.24 38.01 10.15
C GLU A 377 13.22 38.93 10.86
N ARG A 378 12.66 39.89 10.11
CA ARG A 378 11.63 40.81 10.59
C ARG A 378 10.30 40.07 10.78
N VAL A 379 9.60 40.36 11.88
CA VAL A 379 8.34 39.71 12.28
C VAL A 379 7.27 39.66 11.16
N ALA A 380 7.21 40.70 10.30
CA ALA A 380 6.28 40.74 9.17
C ALA A 380 6.61 39.70 8.06
N SER A 381 7.89 39.51 7.71
CA SER A 381 8.28 38.48 6.72
C SER A 381 8.11 37.08 7.30
N LEU A 382 8.41 36.89 8.59
CA LEU A 382 8.15 35.64 9.30
C LEU A 382 6.67 35.25 9.24
N LYS A 383 5.73 36.18 9.52
CA LYS A 383 4.28 35.89 9.46
C LYS A 383 3.84 35.46 8.05
N GLN A 384 4.37 36.09 7.00
CA GLN A 384 4.08 35.72 5.61
C GLN A 384 4.63 34.32 5.27
N LYS A 385 5.89 34.03 5.62
CA LYS A 385 6.50 32.71 5.42
C LYS A 385 5.75 31.61 6.16
N LEU A 386 5.34 31.85 7.41
CA LEU A 386 4.54 30.91 8.21
C LEU A 386 3.17 30.61 7.57
N GLN A 387 2.54 31.61 6.93
CA GLN A 387 1.28 31.40 6.21
C GLN A 387 1.48 30.58 4.92
N GLN A 388 2.64 30.70 4.28
CA GLN A 388 3.04 29.92 3.10
C GLN A 388 3.52 28.50 3.45
N ALA A 389 4.06 28.28 4.65
CA ALA A 389 4.49 26.97 5.15
C ALA A 389 3.34 25.96 5.34
N ALA A 390 2.12 26.48 5.54
CA ALA A 390 0.91 25.70 5.81
C ALA A 390 0.28 25.17 4.50
N TRP A 391 0.61 23.93 4.15
CA TRP A 391 0.24 23.24 2.92
C TRP A 391 -1.07 22.43 3.03
N PRO A 392 -1.93 22.40 1.99
CA PRO A 392 -1.82 23.18 0.76
C PRO A 392 -2.00 24.67 1.01
N THR A 393 -1.28 25.49 0.23
CA THR A 393 -1.46 26.95 0.24
C THR A 393 -2.82 27.30 -0.35
N THR A 394 -3.32 28.51 -0.07
CA THR A 394 -4.62 28.96 -0.59
C THR A 394 -4.64 28.97 -2.12
N ASP A 395 -3.51 29.23 -2.77
CA ASP A 395 -3.39 29.24 -4.24
C ASP A 395 -3.48 27.82 -4.84
N VAL A 396 -2.96 26.82 -4.13
CA VAL A 396 -2.98 25.40 -4.53
C VAL A 396 -4.31 24.71 -4.19
N CYS A 397 -4.97 25.14 -3.11
CA CYS A 397 -6.30 24.65 -2.74
C CYS A 397 -7.14 25.75 -2.05
N PRO A 398 -7.86 26.59 -2.82
CA PRO A 398 -8.68 27.66 -2.25
C PRO A 398 -9.79 27.16 -1.33
N GLU A 399 -10.36 25.98 -1.62
CA GLU A 399 -11.43 25.35 -0.83
C GLU A 399 -10.92 24.67 0.47
N CYS A 400 -9.60 24.43 0.60
CA CYS A 400 -9.06 23.71 1.76
C CYS A 400 -9.11 24.54 3.05
N LYS A 401 -9.23 25.87 2.97
CA LYS A 401 -9.38 26.77 4.13
C LYS A 401 -10.63 27.63 3.94
N ASP A 402 -11.40 27.80 5.01
CA ASP A 402 -12.50 28.77 5.01
C ASP A 402 -12.00 30.22 5.09
N LYS A 403 -12.91 31.19 4.97
CA LYS A 403 -12.59 32.63 5.07
C LYS A 403 -12.01 33.07 6.43
N ARG A 404 -12.01 32.20 7.44
CA ARG A 404 -11.43 32.41 8.77
C ARG A 404 -10.08 31.69 8.94
N GLY A 405 -9.61 30.99 7.91
CA GLY A 405 -8.36 30.21 7.92
C GLY A 405 -8.50 28.80 8.52
N LYS A 406 -9.71 28.33 8.84
CA LYS A 406 -9.95 26.99 9.37
C LYS A 406 -9.93 25.96 8.24
N TRP A 407 -9.24 24.85 8.44
CA TRP A 407 -9.17 23.76 7.48
C TRP A 407 -10.52 23.05 7.27
N ASN A 408 -10.86 22.77 6.01
CA ASN A 408 -11.93 21.87 5.61
C ASN A 408 -11.33 20.48 5.36
N ILE A 409 -11.47 19.58 6.34
CA ILE A 409 -10.78 18.28 6.38
C ILE A 409 -11.18 17.37 5.20
N ASP A 410 -12.44 17.40 4.75
CA ASP A 410 -12.90 16.58 3.63
C ASP A 410 -12.31 17.06 2.30
N VAL A 411 -12.17 18.38 2.13
CA VAL A 411 -11.49 18.97 0.96
C VAL A 411 -10.00 18.66 1.00
N VAL A 412 -9.35 18.82 2.16
CA VAL A 412 -7.93 18.46 2.36
C VAL A 412 -7.69 16.99 2.03
N LEU A 413 -8.55 16.08 2.47
CA LEU A 413 -8.43 14.66 2.16
C LEU A 413 -8.61 14.35 0.67
N ARG A 414 -9.55 15.01 -0.02
CA ARG A 414 -9.65 14.92 -1.49
C ARG A 414 -8.40 15.45 -2.18
N HIS A 415 -7.83 16.56 -1.70
CA HIS A 415 -6.61 17.14 -2.24
C HIS A 415 -5.39 16.22 -2.07
N LEU A 416 -5.22 15.64 -0.86
CA LEU A 416 -4.19 14.63 -0.58
C LEU A 416 -4.30 13.43 -1.53
N LYS A 417 -5.51 12.91 -1.75
CA LYS A 417 -5.75 11.79 -2.66
C LYS A 417 -5.39 12.13 -4.10
N LYS A 418 -5.80 13.30 -4.58
CA LYS A 418 -5.45 13.78 -5.93
C LYS A 418 -3.94 13.90 -6.13
N GLN A 419 -3.20 14.34 -5.11
CA GLN A 419 -1.76 14.57 -5.19
C GLN A 419 -0.93 13.28 -5.07
N TYR A 420 -1.32 12.36 -4.17
CA TYR A 420 -0.51 11.19 -3.81
C TYR A 420 -1.03 9.86 -4.38
N TRP A 421 -2.26 9.77 -4.89
CA TRP A 421 -2.79 8.55 -5.51
C TRP A 421 -2.88 8.66 -7.04
N PRO A 422 -2.70 7.57 -7.80
CA PRO A 422 -2.90 7.61 -9.24
C PRO A 422 -4.41 7.56 -9.54
N GLY A 423 -4.88 8.48 -10.36
CA GLY A 423 -6.25 8.43 -10.87
C GLY A 423 -6.46 7.22 -11.79
N GLY A 424 -7.71 6.72 -11.85
CA GLY A 424 -8.08 5.56 -12.65
C GLY A 424 -7.90 4.21 -11.94
N VAL A 425 -8.00 3.11 -12.70
CA VAL A 425 -8.12 1.75 -12.13
C VAL A 425 -6.88 1.28 -11.40
N GLN A 426 -7.04 0.96 -10.12
CA GLN A 426 -6.07 0.20 -9.35
C GLN A 426 -6.52 -1.26 -9.20
N ASN A 427 -5.88 -2.17 -9.94
CA ASN A 427 -6.11 -3.61 -9.83
C ASN A 427 -5.28 -4.19 -8.67
N PHE A 428 -5.82 -4.07 -7.46
CA PHE A 428 -5.22 -4.63 -6.25
C PHE A 428 -5.15 -6.17 -6.32
N ARG A 429 -3.96 -6.71 -6.58
CA ARG A 429 -3.67 -8.13 -6.38
C ARG A 429 -3.68 -8.40 -4.86
N TYR A 430 -4.33 -9.49 -4.46
CA TYR A 430 -4.40 -9.89 -3.06
C TYR A 430 -3.01 -10.15 -2.47
N VAL A 431 -2.76 -9.59 -1.29
CA VAL A 431 -1.53 -9.74 -0.52
C VAL A 431 -1.91 -10.07 0.91
N VAL A 432 -1.56 -11.26 1.36
CA VAL A 432 -1.72 -11.69 2.76
C VAL A 432 -0.50 -11.21 3.54
N LEU A 433 -0.64 -10.17 4.35
CA LEU A 433 0.36 -9.82 5.35
C LEU A 433 0.11 -10.67 6.59
N LYS A 434 0.93 -11.72 6.78
CA LYS A 434 0.93 -12.48 8.03
C LYS A 434 1.61 -11.64 9.10
N LYS A 435 0.85 -11.20 10.11
CA LYS A 435 1.44 -10.69 11.35
C LYS A 435 2.37 -11.77 11.92
N LYS A 436 3.65 -11.45 12.11
CA LYS A 436 4.58 -12.31 12.81
C LYS A 436 4.17 -12.32 14.29
N GLU A 437 3.77 -13.47 14.82
CA GLU A 437 3.35 -13.55 16.23
C GLU A 437 4.58 -13.49 17.15
N SER A 438 4.95 -12.27 17.52
CA SER A 438 5.91 -12.02 18.58
C SER A 438 5.42 -12.66 19.88
N LYS A 439 6.14 -13.70 20.34
CA LYS A 439 6.00 -14.43 21.62
C LYS A 439 4.83 -15.40 21.75
N ASN A 440 4.93 -16.55 21.08
CA ASN A 440 4.44 -17.83 21.63
C ASN A 440 5.33 -19.06 21.31
N ASP A 441 6.16 -19.00 20.27
CA ASP A 441 7.01 -20.13 19.83
C ASP A 441 7.99 -20.66 20.89
N GLU A 442 8.42 -19.84 21.87
CA GLU A 442 9.32 -20.29 22.94
C GLU A 442 8.67 -21.34 23.86
N LYS A 443 7.33 -21.39 23.95
CA LYS A 443 6.60 -22.46 24.67
C LYS A 443 6.41 -23.70 23.80
N ALA A 444 6.12 -23.53 22.51
CA ALA A 444 5.97 -24.65 21.58
C ALA A 444 7.27 -25.46 21.47
N TRP A 445 8.40 -24.78 21.25
CA TRP A 445 9.71 -25.42 21.13
C TRP A 445 10.16 -26.14 22.41
N ARG A 446 9.83 -25.59 23.59
CA ARG A 446 10.09 -26.26 24.88
C ARG A 446 9.23 -27.52 25.07
N GLY A 447 7.99 -27.53 24.57
CA GLY A 447 7.13 -28.73 24.57
C GLY A 447 7.72 -29.83 23.69
N GLU A 448 8.03 -29.50 22.43
CA GLU A 448 8.65 -30.42 21.46
C GLU A 448 10.02 -30.95 21.93
N LEU A 449 10.83 -30.11 22.58
CA LEU A 449 12.12 -30.53 23.13
C LEU A 449 11.94 -31.50 24.32
N LEU A 450 10.94 -31.29 25.18
CA LEU A 450 10.63 -32.18 26.30
C LEU A 450 10.06 -33.52 25.83
N GLU A 451 9.18 -33.54 24.83
CA GLU A 451 8.68 -34.80 24.25
C GLU A 451 9.80 -35.56 23.54
N ASN A 452 10.60 -34.90 22.70
CA ASN A 452 11.70 -35.55 21.98
C ASN A 452 12.79 -36.07 22.94
N THR A 453 13.14 -35.34 24.00
CA THR A 453 14.07 -35.85 25.02
C THR A 453 13.49 -37.01 25.82
N PHE A 454 12.19 -37.01 26.12
CA PHE A 454 11.50 -38.15 26.73
C PHE A 454 11.54 -39.39 25.81
N PHE A 455 11.21 -39.25 24.53
CA PHE A 455 11.27 -40.36 23.57
C PHE A 455 12.70 -40.91 23.38
N VAL A 456 13.73 -40.05 23.35
CA VAL A 456 15.13 -40.49 23.29
C VAL A 456 15.53 -41.24 24.57
N LEU A 457 15.18 -40.74 25.76
CA LEU A 457 15.50 -41.41 27.03
C LEU A 457 14.79 -42.75 27.18
N VAL A 458 13.52 -42.85 26.78
CA VAL A 458 12.76 -44.11 26.74
C VAL A 458 13.40 -45.09 25.74
N SER A 459 13.78 -44.62 24.55
CA SER A 459 14.44 -45.46 23.53
C SER A 459 15.79 -46.01 24.02
N VAL A 460 16.61 -45.16 24.64
CA VAL A 460 17.88 -45.58 25.26
C VAL A 460 17.64 -46.56 26.41
N GLY A 461 16.62 -46.33 27.25
CA GLY A 461 16.21 -47.26 28.30
C GLY A 461 15.80 -48.63 27.78
N ILE A 462 15.02 -48.68 26.69
CA ILE A 462 14.62 -49.92 26.00
C ILE A 462 15.85 -50.62 25.40
N ILE A 463 16.77 -49.89 24.77
CA ILE A 463 18.02 -50.46 24.22
C ILE A 463 18.88 -51.05 25.34
N ILE A 464 19.05 -50.36 26.47
CA ILE A 464 19.80 -50.85 27.63
C ILE A 464 19.11 -52.08 28.25
N TRP A 465 17.78 -52.10 28.32
CA TRP A 465 17.03 -53.27 28.80
C TRP A 465 17.17 -54.47 27.86
N CYS A 466 17.08 -54.26 26.55
CA CYS A 466 17.27 -55.30 25.53
C CYS A 466 18.71 -55.85 25.55
N THR A 467 19.74 -55.00 25.58
CA THR A 467 21.14 -55.45 25.65
C THR A 467 21.44 -56.15 26.97
N LYS A 468 20.90 -55.69 28.11
CA LYS A 468 21.02 -56.39 29.40
C LYS A 468 20.31 -57.75 29.39
N LYS A 469 19.13 -57.85 28.77
CA LYS A 469 18.38 -59.11 28.61
C LYS A 469 19.11 -60.10 27.70
N GLN A 470 19.67 -59.62 26.58
CA GLN A 470 20.52 -60.43 25.71
C GLN A 470 21.82 -60.85 26.40
N TYR A 471 22.47 -59.96 27.16
CA TYR A 471 23.68 -60.27 27.91
C TYR A 471 23.44 -61.37 28.97
N VAL A 472 22.35 -61.29 29.74
CA VAL A 472 21.97 -62.36 30.69
C VAL A 472 21.63 -63.66 29.96
N SER A 473 20.95 -63.59 28.80
CA SER A 473 20.67 -64.76 27.96
C SER A 473 21.92 -65.40 27.34
N PHE A 474 22.99 -64.65 27.14
CA PHE A 474 24.22 -65.13 26.49
C PHE A 474 25.30 -65.57 27.49
N THR A 475 25.31 -64.98 28.69
CA THR A 475 26.28 -65.29 29.76
C THR A 475 25.79 -66.32 30.77
N GLY A 476 24.49 -66.67 30.76
CA GLY A 476 23.92 -67.71 31.63
C GLY A 476 23.90 -67.37 33.13
N GLN A 477 24.37 -66.19 33.54
CA GLN A 477 24.39 -65.76 34.93
C GLN A 477 23.02 -65.29 35.40
N HIS A 478 22.14 -66.25 35.68
CA HIS A 478 21.11 -66.04 36.69
C HIS A 478 21.81 -65.83 38.04
N LYS A 479 21.60 -64.66 38.66
CA LYS A 479 21.91 -64.47 40.07
C LYS A 479 21.05 -65.44 40.87
N LYS A 480 21.63 -66.57 41.29
CA LYS A 480 21.13 -67.30 42.44
C LYS A 480 21.22 -66.35 43.64
N TYR A 481 20.08 -65.99 44.20
CA TYR A 481 20.02 -65.82 45.65
C TYR A 481 20.02 -67.24 46.21
N GLU A 482 21.11 -67.62 46.86
CA GLU A 482 21.13 -68.80 47.72
C GLU A 482 20.73 -68.33 49.12
N ASP A 483 19.48 -68.61 49.49
CA ASP A 483 19.09 -68.64 50.90
C ASP A 483 19.79 -69.84 51.55
N PHE A 484 20.67 -69.58 52.53
CA PHE A 484 21.15 -70.62 53.44
C PHE A 484 21.31 -70.07 54.87
N VAL A 485 20.36 -70.52 55.71
CA VAL A 485 20.36 -70.62 57.18
C VAL A 485 20.35 -69.30 57.97
#